data_AF-A0A0B4GAV4-F1
#
_entry.id   AF-A0A0B4GAV4-F1
#
_cell.length_a   1.000
_cell.length_b   1.000
_cell.length_c   1.000
_cell.angle_alpha   90.00
_cell.angle_beta   90.00
_cell.angle_gamma   90.00
#
_symmetry.space_group_name_H-M   'P 1'
#
loop_
_entity.id
_entity.type
_entity.pdbx_description
1 polymer ?
#
loop_
_entity_poly.entity_id
_entity_poly.type
_entity_poly.pdbx_seq_one_letter_code
_entity_poly.pdbx_strand_id
1 'polypeptide(L)'
;MDEMQILVKRTISSVGAKDDNKLFPTEILYPEDFFPMANSKQQALVDRFVGDLEAYLGIKATKMSIADQWRQCPPDEANGKTTEEFLDNAAYNPFYYNGYHEFDDFRKDERGAEVTKEMKDKSMEDVEVYRRWFKANVLCATQNGGTSAIMHAME
;
A
#
# COMPACT_ATOMS: atom_id res chain seq x y z
N MET A 1 -30.57 1.71 -2.14
CA MET A 1 -29.29 1.03 -2.39
C MET A 1 -28.31 1.68 -1.44
N ASP A 2 -27.89 0.96 -0.42
CA ASP A 2 -27.25 1.50 0.80
C ASP A 2 -25.85 2.05 0.48
N GLU A 3 -25.48 3.24 0.99
CA GLU A 3 -24.18 3.87 0.67
C GLU A 3 -22.99 2.98 1.07
N MET A 4 -23.17 2.20 2.14
CA MET A 4 -22.21 1.19 2.58
C MET A 4 -21.98 0.10 1.54
N GLN A 5 -22.99 -0.29 0.77
CA GLN A 5 -22.84 -1.27 -0.31
C GLN A 5 -21.99 -0.71 -1.45
N ILE A 6 -22.13 0.58 -1.77
CA ILE A 6 -21.32 1.23 -2.81
C ILE A 6 -19.87 1.33 -2.35
N LEU A 7 -19.65 1.73 -1.10
CA LEU A 7 -18.32 1.86 -0.52
C LEU A 7 -17.61 0.50 -0.44
N VAL A 8 -18.29 -0.53 0.08
CA VAL A 8 -17.77 -1.90 0.13
C VAL A 8 -17.47 -2.43 -1.26
N LYS A 9 -18.35 -2.23 -2.24
CA LYS A 9 -18.09 -2.64 -3.64
C LYS A 9 -16.86 -1.96 -4.21
N ARG A 10 -16.70 -0.64 -4.02
CA ARG A 10 -15.52 0.10 -4.49
C ARG A 10 -14.24 -0.40 -3.84
N THR A 11 -14.27 -0.69 -2.53
CA THR A 11 -13.13 -1.24 -1.80
C THR A 11 -12.81 -2.68 -2.22
N ILE A 12 -13.81 -3.50 -2.56
CA ILE A 12 -13.58 -4.85 -3.12
C ILE A 12 -12.97 -4.75 -4.53
N SER A 13 -13.44 -3.82 -5.36
CA SER A 13 -12.92 -3.62 -6.71
C SER A 13 -11.47 -3.12 -6.73
N SER A 14 -11.04 -2.28 -5.79
CA SER A 14 -9.65 -1.78 -5.73
C SER A 14 -8.64 -2.88 -5.40
N VAL A 15 -9.10 -4.01 -4.85
CA VAL A 15 -8.29 -5.15 -4.44
C VAL A 15 -8.16 -6.21 -5.56
N GLY A 16 -8.76 -5.98 -6.73
CA GLY A 16 -8.57 -6.81 -7.93
C GLY A 16 -9.39 -8.10 -7.98
N ALA A 17 -10.42 -8.23 -7.13
CA ALA A 17 -11.35 -9.35 -7.19
C ALA A 17 -12.18 -9.27 -8.49
N LYS A 18 -11.98 -10.25 -9.39
CA LYS A 18 -12.58 -10.28 -10.74
C LYS A 18 -13.99 -10.89 -10.83
N ASP A 19 -14.65 -11.20 -9.72
CA ASP A 19 -15.98 -11.81 -9.77
C ASP A 19 -16.98 -11.17 -8.82
N ASP A 20 -18.07 -10.69 -9.41
CA ASP A 20 -19.17 -9.95 -8.81
C ASP A 20 -20.11 -10.80 -7.93
N ASN A 21 -19.65 -11.96 -7.44
CA ASN A 21 -20.46 -12.80 -6.57
C ASN A 21 -19.62 -13.60 -5.55
N LYS A 22 -19.78 -13.21 -4.27
CA LYS A 22 -19.63 -14.03 -3.04
C LYS A 22 -18.28 -14.14 -2.31
N LEU A 23 -17.40 -13.14 -2.33
CA LEU A 23 -16.38 -13.08 -1.27
C LEU A 23 -16.36 -11.69 -0.64
N PHE A 24 -17.22 -11.51 0.37
CA PHE A 24 -16.98 -10.45 1.35
C PHE A 24 -15.62 -10.76 2.02
N PRO A 25 -14.81 -9.73 2.31
CA PRO A 25 -13.57 -9.89 3.04
C PRO A 25 -13.82 -10.64 4.35
N THR A 26 -12.92 -11.55 4.70
CA THR A 26 -12.99 -12.32 5.94
C THR A 26 -12.14 -11.71 7.03
N GLU A 27 -11.33 -10.70 6.70
CA GLU A 27 -10.44 -10.01 7.62
C GLU A 27 -10.38 -8.50 7.34
N ILE A 28 -10.20 -7.71 8.40
CA ILE A 28 -9.88 -6.28 8.32
C ILE A 28 -8.51 -6.12 8.95
N LEU A 29 -7.54 -5.60 8.21
CA LEU A 29 -6.21 -5.30 8.75
C LEU A 29 -6.13 -3.83 9.13
N TYR A 30 -5.74 -3.58 10.37
CA TYR A 30 -5.50 -2.25 10.93
C TYR A 30 -4.00 -2.04 11.14
N PRO A 31 -3.30 -1.41 10.18
CA PRO A 31 -1.86 -1.20 10.24
C PRO A 31 -1.50 -0.12 11.27
N GLU A 32 -0.85 -0.50 12.36
CA GLU A 32 -0.43 0.43 13.43
C GLU A 32 0.70 1.36 12.97
N ASP A 33 1.39 1.04 11.86
CA ASP A 33 2.44 1.90 11.30
C ASP A 33 1.90 3.26 10.82
N PHE A 34 0.58 3.37 10.56
CA PHE A 34 -0.07 4.59 10.10
C PHE A 34 -0.94 5.27 11.16
N PHE A 35 -1.15 4.63 12.31
CA PHE A 35 -2.12 5.08 13.31
C PHE A 35 -1.55 5.06 14.75
N PRO A 36 -1.97 6.01 15.62
CA PRO A 36 -2.94 7.06 15.35
C PRO A 36 -2.36 8.17 14.47
N MET A 37 -3.22 8.76 13.64
CA MET A 37 -2.86 9.97 12.90
C MET A 37 -2.73 11.16 13.86
N ALA A 38 -1.84 12.10 13.54
CA ALA A 38 -1.64 13.31 14.34
C ALA A 38 -2.93 14.15 14.48
N ASN A 39 -3.80 14.13 13.47
CA ASN A 39 -5.08 14.82 13.51
C ASN A 39 -6.16 13.92 14.12
N SER A 40 -6.55 14.24 15.36
CA SER A 40 -7.56 13.49 16.12
C SER A 40 -8.94 13.43 15.45
N LYS A 41 -9.32 14.43 14.63
CA LYS A 41 -10.58 14.40 13.88
C LYS A 41 -10.52 13.41 12.74
N GLN A 42 -9.39 13.33 12.03
CA GLN A 42 -9.18 12.31 11.01
C GLN A 42 -9.14 10.92 11.63
N GLN A 43 -8.47 10.76 12.79
CA GLN A 43 -8.45 9.49 13.51
C GLN A 43 -9.86 9.03 13.88
N ALA A 44 -10.68 9.92 14.43
CA ALA A 44 -12.06 9.59 14.80
C ALA A 44 -12.94 9.18 13.59
N LEU A 45 -12.69 9.74 12.40
CA LEU A 45 -13.36 9.32 11.18
C LEU A 45 -12.94 7.92 10.75
N VAL A 46 -11.64 7.60 10.83
CA VAL A 46 -11.13 6.26 10.55
C VAL A 46 -11.69 5.25 11.55
N ASP A 47 -11.65 5.55 12.85
CA ASP A 47 -12.17 4.66 13.89
C ASP A 47 -13.65 4.35 13.69
N ARG A 48 -14.44 5.37 13.32
CA ARG A 48 -15.86 5.19 12.99
C ARG A 48 -16.04 4.31 11.76
N PHE A 49 -15.30 4.57 10.70
CA PHE A 49 -15.39 3.78 9.47
C PHE A 49 -15.02 2.32 9.70
N VAL A 50 -13.94 2.04 10.44
CA VAL A 50 -13.56 0.68 10.83
C VAL A 50 -14.66 0.04 11.67
N GLY A 51 -15.24 0.77 12.63
CA GLY A 51 -16.36 0.28 13.42
C GLY A 51 -17.60 -0.08 12.58
N ASP A 52 -17.93 0.74 11.58
CA ASP A 52 -19.02 0.48 10.64
C ASP A 52 -18.73 -0.76 9.78
N LEU A 53 -17.48 -0.97 9.34
CA LEU A 53 -17.06 -2.18 8.63
C LEU A 53 -17.13 -3.43 9.51
N GLU A 54 -16.64 -3.36 10.75
CA GLU A 54 -16.73 -4.47 11.70
C GLU A 54 -18.18 -4.91 11.94
N ALA A 55 -19.08 -3.93 12.13
CA ALA A 55 -20.50 -4.18 12.34
C ALA A 55 -21.18 -4.76 11.10
N TYR A 56 -20.85 -4.25 9.92
CA TYR A 56 -21.43 -4.70 8.66
C TYR A 56 -20.97 -6.11 8.25
N LEU A 57 -19.68 -6.42 8.43
CA LEU A 57 -19.08 -7.71 8.06
C LEU A 57 -19.18 -8.76 9.17
N GLY A 58 -19.44 -8.35 10.41
CA GLY A 58 -19.46 -9.25 11.57
C GLY A 58 -18.07 -9.78 11.97
N ILE A 59 -17.00 -9.07 11.60
CA ILE A 59 -15.60 -9.42 11.87
C ILE A 59 -14.92 -8.30 12.67
N LYS A 60 -13.85 -8.63 13.40
CA LYS A 60 -13.03 -7.65 14.12
C LYS A 60 -11.77 -7.33 13.35
N ALA A 61 -11.32 -6.07 13.47
CA ALA A 61 -10.06 -5.65 12.89
C ALA A 61 -8.88 -6.27 13.64
N THR A 62 -7.98 -6.88 12.88
CA THR A 62 -6.70 -7.38 13.36
C THR A 62 -5.69 -6.24 13.28
N LYS A 63 -5.18 -5.82 14.43
CA LYS A 63 -4.07 -4.87 14.49
C LYS A 63 -2.76 -5.55 14.13
N MET A 64 -1.94 -4.89 13.32
CA MET A 64 -0.63 -5.41 12.95
C MET A 64 0.36 -4.29 12.65
N SER A 65 1.66 -4.58 12.73
CA SER A 65 2.71 -3.73 12.16
C SER A 65 3.33 -4.39 10.92
N ILE A 66 3.33 -3.66 9.81
CA ILE A 66 3.98 -4.02 8.56
C ILE A 66 5.50 -4.01 8.75
N ALA A 67 6.05 -3.06 9.52
CA ALA A 67 7.47 -2.99 9.82
C ALA A 67 7.94 -4.17 10.69
N ASP A 68 7.14 -4.61 11.66
CA ASP A 68 7.43 -5.84 12.41
C ASP A 68 7.36 -7.08 11.52
N GLN A 69 6.34 -7.16 10.65
CA GLN A 69 6.21 -8.28 9.72
C GLN A 69 7.42 -8.36 8.77
N TRP A 70 7.88 -7.23 8.24
CA TRP A 70 9.10 -7.18 7.43
C TRP A 70 10.33 -7.64 8.19
N ARG A 71 10.48 -7.24 9.46
CA ARG A 71 11.60 -7.70 10.29
C ARG A 71 11.58 -9.21 10.55
N GLN A 72 10.39 -9.81 10.63
CA GLN A 72 10.23 -11.25 10.85
C GLN A 72 10.47 -12.07 9.58
N CYS A 73 10.01 -11.59 8.42
CA CYS A 73 10.14 -12.29 7.15
C CYS A 73 10.59 -11.36 6.00
N PRO A 74 11.79 -10.77 6.05
CA PRO A 74 12.23 -9.85 5.00
C PRO A 74 12.45 -10.60 3.68
N PRO A 75 12.24 -9.96 2.51
CA PRO A 75 12.66 -10.53 1.24
C PRO A 75 14.20 -10.56 1.15
N ASP A 76 14.75 -11.54 0.43
CA ASP A 76 16.21 -11.70 0.28
C ASP A 76 16.85 -10.44 -0.31
N GLU A 77 16.17 -9.78 -1.25
CA GLU A 77 16.61 -8.54 -1.89
C GLU A 77 16.79 -7.37 -0.91
N ALA A 78 16.16 -7.43 0.28
CA ALA A 78 16.31 -6.41 1.31
C ALA A 78 17.73 -6.37 1.89
N ASN A 79 18.47 -7.49 1.83
CA ASN A 79 19.84 -7.60 2.32
C ASN A 79 20.02 -7.03 3.76
N GLY A 80 19.06 -7.33 4.64
CA GLY A 80 19.07 -6.90 6.04
C GLY A 80 18.60 -5.46 6.31
N LYS A 81 18.20 -4.70 5.28
CA LYS A 81 17.60 -3.37 5.46
C LYS A 81 16.23 -3.44 6.13
N THR A 82 15.93 -2.45 6.95
CA THR A 82 14.57 -2.15 7.39
C THR A 82 13.68 -1.77 6.20
N THR A 83 12.36 -1.83 6.37
CA THR A 83 11.41 -1.43 5.31
C THR A 83 11.63 0.01 4.85
N GLU A 84 11.91 0.91 5.81
CA GLU A 84 12.17 2.34 5.55
C GLU A 84 13.45 2.53 4.73
N GLU A 85 14.56 1.91 5.15
CA GLU A 85 15.84 1.98 4.41
C GLU A 85 15.76 1.33 3.03
N PHE A 86 14.92 0.31 2.86
CA PHE A 86 14.72 -0.34 1.57
C PHE A 86 13.91 0.53 0.62
N LEU A 87 12.91 1.27 1.14
CA LEU A 87 11.99 2.09 0.34
C LEU A 87 12.36 3.58 0.27
N ASP A 88 13.44 4.01 0.93
CA ASP A 88 13.87 5.41 1.05
C ASP A 88 13.82 6.19 -0.28
N ASN A 89 14.29 5.57 -1.36
CA ASN A 89 14.35 6.19 -2.69
C ASN A 89 13.23 5.74 -3.64
N ALA A 90 12.33 4.86 -3.18
CA ALA A 90 11.29 4.23 -4.00
C ALA A 90 10.35 5.26 -4.64
N ALA A 91 10.00 6.33 -3.91
CA ALA A 91 9.19 7.42 -4.42
C ALA A 91 10.02 8.54 -5.05
N TYR A 92 11.13 8.91 -4.41
CA TYR A 92 11.96 10.05 -4.82
C TYR A 92 12.52 9.88 -6.23
N ASN A 93 13.23 8.78 -6.50
CA ASN A 93 13.95 8.63 -7.78
C ASN A 93 13.00 8.63 -8.99
N PRO A 94 11.90 7.84 -9.03
CA PRO A 94 11.01 7.87 -10.18
C PRO A 94 10.32 9.23 -10.36
N PHE A 95 9.91 9.88 -9.26
CA PHE A 95 9.26 11.19 -9.32
C PHE A 95 10.20 12.26 -9.88
N TYR A 96 11.41 12.38 -9.34
CA TYR A 96 12.37 13.38 -9.78
C TYR A 96 12.91 13.10 -11.18
N TYR A 97 13.20 11.85 -11.52
CA TYR A 97 13.61 11.49 -12.88
C TYR A 97 12.54 11.85 -13.90
N ASN A 98 11.28 11.43 -13.66
CA ASN A 98 10.20 11.69 -14.60
C ASN A 98 9.91 13.19 -14.70
N GLY A 99 9.81 13.90 -13.57
CA GLY A 99 9.55 15.34 -13.55
C GLY A 99 10.69 16.17 -14.14
N TYR A 100 11.94 15.70 -14.05
CA TYR A 100 13.03 16.29 -14.81
C TYR A 100 12.82 16.03 -16.30
N HIS A 101 12.74 14.77 -16.73
CA HIS A 101 12.73 14.44 -18.15
C HIS A 101 11.45 14.86 -18.90
N GLU A 102 10.37 15.22 -18.21
CA GLU A 102 9.16 15.79 -18.81
C GLU A 102 9.40 17.14 -19.52
N PHE A 103 10.45 17.88 -19.14
CA PHE A 103 10.79 19.17 -19.75
C PHE A 103 12.10 19.16 -20.53
N ASP A 104 12.57 17.98 -20.97
CA ASP A 104 13.81 17.83 -21.74
C ASP A 104 13.83 18.74 -22.97
N ASP A 105 12.71 18.84 -23.69
CA ASP A 105 12.56 19.70 -24.87
C ASP A 105 12.83 21.19 -24.59
N PHE A 106 12.69 21.62 -23.33
CA PHE A 106 12.87 23.01 -22.90
C PHE A 106 14.21 23.25 -22.19
N ARG A 107 14.94 22.21 -21.78
CA ARG A 107 16.23 22.36 -21.08
C ARG A 107 17.39 22.26 -22.07
N LYS A 108 18.18 23.34 -22.13
CA LYS A 108 19.49 23.41 -22.82
C LYS A 108 20.67 23.35 -21.84
N ASP A 109 20.41 22.85 -20.65
CA ASP A 109 21.25 22.96 -19.46
C ASP A 109 22.28 21.80 -19.40
N GLU A 110 23.55 22.12 -19.13
CA GLU A 110 24.67 21.17 -19.03
C GLU A 110 24.78 20.46 -17.65
N ARG A 111 23.95 20.82 -16.66
CA ARG A 111 24.05 20.31 -15.28
C ARG A 111 23.65 18.84 -15.11
N GLY A 112 22.99 18.24 -16.10
CA GLY A 112 22.51 16.86 -16.07
C GLY A 112 21.39 16.62 -15.04
N ALA A 113 20.73 15.47 -15.11
CA ALA A 113 19.76 15.05 -14.11
C ALA A 113 20.49 14.52 -12.86
N GLU A 114 20.07 14.96 -11.66
CA GLU A 114 20.63 14.47 -10.39
C GLU A 114 20.27 12.99 -10.16
N VAL A 115 19.08 12.59 -10.57
CA VAL A 115 18.64 11.20 -10.57
C VAL A 115 18.87 10.62 -11.95
N THR A 116 19.62 9.52 -12.04
CA THR A 116 19.85 8.83 -13.31
C THR A 116 18.72 7.84 -13.63
N LYS A 117 18.69 7.36 -14.88
CA LYS A 117 17.73 6.34 -15.29
C LYS A 117 17.92 5.05 -14.49
N GLU A 118 19.15 4.67 -14.20
CA GLU A 118 19.50 3.49 -13.41
C GLU A 118 18.98 3.61 -11.97
N MET A 119 19.09 4.79 -11.36
CA MET A 119 18.55 5.05 -10.02
C MET A 119 17.03 4.92 -9.99
N LYS A 120 16.33 5.48 -10.99
CA LYS A 120 14.88 5.28 -11.16
C LYS A 120 14.54 3.80 -11.33
N ASP A 121 15.20 3.13 -12.27
CA ASP A 121 14.89 1.75 -12.63
C ASP A 121 15.09 0.83 -11.41
N LYS A 122 16.17 1.04 -10.64
CA LYS A 122 16.41 0.32 -9.38
C LYS A 122 15.31 0.57 -8.34
N SER A 123 14.88 1.82 -8.16
CA SER A 123 13.77 2.15 -7.25
C SER A 123 12.46 1.48 -7.68
N MET A 124 12.19 1.37 -8.98
CA MET A 124 11.02 0.65 -9.48
C MET A 124 11.11 -0.87 -9.24
N GLU A 125 12.30 -1.46 -9.34
CA GLU A 125 12.53 -2.86 -8.96
C GLU A 125 12.26 -3.08 -7.46
N ASP A 126 12.75 -2.18 -6.60
CA ASP A 126 12.53 -2.24 -5.15
C ASP A 126 11.04 -2.13 -4.80
N VAL A 127 10.28 -1.28 -5.51
CA VAL A 127 8.81 -1.22 -5.38
C VAL A 127 8.17 -2.56 -5.75
N GLU A 128 8.61 -3.23 -6.81
CA GLU A 128 8.07 -4.55 -7.19
C GLU A 128 8.44 -5.66 -6.22
N VAL A 129 9.63 -5.63 -5.62
CA VAL A 129 10.01 -6.52 -4.51
C VAL A 129 9.05 -6.32 -3.35
N TYR A 130 8.89 -5.07 -2.88
CA TYR A 130 8.00 -4.75 -1.77
C TYR A 130 6.55 -5.15 -2.07
N ARG A 131 6.05 -4.87 -3.27
CA ARG A 131 4.69 -5.21 -3.68
C ARG A 131 4.44 -6.72 -3.65
N ARG A 132 5.38 -7.52 -4.17
CA ARG A 132 5.29 -8.99 -4.12
C ARG A 132 5.30 -9.49 -2.69
N TRP A 133 6.26 -9.00 -1.89
CA TRP A 133 6.39 -9.35 -0.48
C TRP A 133 5.12 -9.00 0.32
N PHE A 134 4.61 -7.79 0.15
CA PHE A 134 3.42 -7.29 0.85
C PHE A 134 2.18 -8.10 0.51
N LYS A 135 2.00 -8.46 -0.76
CA LYS A 135 0.91 -9.35 -1.20
C LYS A 135 0.97 -10.73 -0.57
N ALA A 136 2.16 -11.30 -0.44
CA ALA A 136 2.36 -12.63 0.11
C ALA A 136 2.27 -12.68 1.64
N ASN A 137 2.79 -11.66 2.32
CA ASN A 137 3.04 -11.71 3.77
C ASN A 137 2.10 -10.84 4.60
N VAL A 138 1.40 -9.89 3.97
CA VAL A 138 0.47 -8.98 4.65
C VAL A 138 -0.94 -9.18 4.13
N LEU A 139 -1.13 -9.06 2.82
CA LEU A 139 -2.45 -9.14 2.17
C LEU A 139 -2.90 -10.57 1.83
N CYS A 140 -2.11 -11.59 2.16
CA CYS A 140 -2.34 -13.03 1.97
C CYS A 140 -3.51 -13.38 1.03
N ALA A 141 -3.23 -13.54 -0.27
CA ALA A 141 -4.28 -13.87 -1.24
C ALA A 141 -4.94 -15.21 -0.88
N THR A 142 -6.27 -15.25 -0.91
CA THR A 142 -7.01 -16.52 -0.86
C THR A 142 -6.70 -17.35 -2.11
N GLN A 143 -7.01 -18.65 -2.05
CA GLN A 143 -6.79 -19.60 -3.16
C GLN A 143 -7.39 -19.14 -4.52
N ASN A 144 -8.31 -18.16 -4.51
CA ASN A 144 -8.96 -17.61 -5.70
C ASN A 144 -8.37 -16.28 -6.19
N GLY A 145 -7.19 -15.89 -5.73
CA GLY A 145 -6.44 -14.73 -6.23
C GLY A 145 -6.95 -13.36 -5.76
N GLY A 146 -8.00 -13.32 -4.94
CA GLY A 146 -8.41 -12.13 -4.19
C GLY A 146 -7.84 -12.14 -2.77
N THR A 147 -7.36 -10.99 -2.31
CA THR A 147 -7.00 -10.74 -0.91
C THR A 147 -8.23 -10.97 0.00
N SER A 148 -8.09 -11.77 1.06
CA SER A 148 -9.15 -11.97 2.08
C SER A 148 -9.34 -10.75 2.99
N ALA A 149 -8.35 -9.87 2.99
CA ALA A 149 -8.24 -8.70 3.84
C ALA A 149 -8.57 -7.39 3.11
N ILE A 150 -9.23 -6.47 3.78
CA ILE A 150 -9.16 -5.06 3.39
C ILE A 150 -8.09 -4.41 4.26
N MET A 151 -7.13 -3.74 3.62
CA MET A 151 -6.27 -2.77 4.30
C MET A 151 -6.76 -1.37 3.94
N HIS A 152 -6.94 -0.54 4.96
CA HIS A 152 -7.27 0.87 4.76
C HIS A 152 -6.05 1.74 5.08
N ALA A 153 -5.35 2.16 4.04
CA ALA A 153 -4.44 3.31 4.11
C ALA A 153 -5.21 4.50 3.50
N MET A 154 -5.34 5.59 4.26
CA MET A 154 -5.85 6.84 3.69
C MET A 154 -4.72 7.48 2.88
N GLU A 155 -4.93 7.63 1.57
CA GLU A 155 -4.28 8.68 0.77
C GLU A 155 -5.03 10.00 0.94
#